data_AF-A0A521GIN9-F1
#
_entry.id   AF-A0A521GIN9-F1
#
_cell.length_a   1.000
_cell.length_b   1.000
_cell.length_c   1.000
_cell.angle_alpha   90.00
_cell.angle_beta   90.00
_cell.angle_gamma   90.00
#
_symmetry.space_group_name_H-M   'P 1'
#
loop_
_entity.id
_entity.type
_entity.pdbx_description
1 polymer ?
#
loop_
_entity_poly.entity_id
_entity_poly.type
_entity_poly.pdbx_seq_one_letter_code
_entity_poly.pdbx_strand_id
1 'polypeptide(L)'
;MRLPLSILLSACLFLTCRPTNSIDTPAPGAVAETPVSAPGLVHREGRNLVQNGKPVLLNGVAFSNWVWDNKIPTLHHNEADFAQLNQMGLNCVRFYLNYQWFEDDLRPYTYKQAGWDWLDQNIAWAKKNNVYLILNVHVPQGGYQSQSKGTALWDVPENQNRLAAWWKAIAKRYASEPTIAGYDLVNEPVTTKSIDQWKDLVNKLIKTIREVDTGHLIVVERLNGTLDGWRDYNGERNMFLIPDENVLYQFHTYDPFEYTHQQFSWANRSPDENERYPDETKLSTPPDLQWYTATFNNPAVVAGTSGWNRYTGVPYRVSDPKIKLAFAVCQASGLQTGQAIFDDILVREFDESGVFVRDVLTLDLNSLNGWYFWSKNGSGKAEVVAGQTGNAIRVGGTTDDANVGYSIGKFRVRAGYSYQISGSVRGENVPSAATVKLRVDFETTNQPILTRNKAYLKNAVQYFADWGQRNNVPMYLGEFGAGAPCFQNNRGGLQWTEDMIDINRELGFHTTYHAYHEDSFGWFFGQNTLPNPANANTPLIELFRRKFGK
;
A
#
# COMPACT_ATOMS: atom_id res chain seq x y z
N MET A 1 4.62 -12.40 46.96
CA MET A 1 3.76 -12.68 48.12
C MET A 1 2.62 -13.58 47.64
N ARG A 2 2.68 -14.83 48.12
CA ARG A 2 1.80 -16.01 47.95
C ARG A 2 1.49 -16.56 46.55
N LEU A 3 1.83 -17.85 46.46
CA LEU A 3 1.86 -18.81 45.36
C LEU A 3 0.54 -19.63 45.27
N PRO A 4 0.41 -20.57 44.29
CA PRO A 4 -0.81 -21.21 43.77
C PRO A 4 -1.04 -22.65 44.31
N LEU A 5 -2.16 -23.31 43.92
CA LEU A 5 -2.43 -24.77 43.90
C LEU A 5 -3.91 -24.97 43.44
N SER A 6 -4.43 -26.01 42.75
CA SER A 6 -4.03 -27.41 42.49
C SER A 6 -4.82 -28.03 41.32
N ILE A 7 -4.31 -29.17 40.85
CA ILE A 7 -4.80 -30.16 39.86
C ILE A 7 -5.83 -31.14 40.48
N LEU A 8 -6.57 -31.89 39.63
CA LEU A 8 -7.22 -33.25 39.76
C LEU A 8 -8.72 -33.18 39.32
N LEU A 9 -9.37 -34.08 38.58
CA LEU A 9 -9.12 -35.47 38.16
C LEU A 9 -10.05 -35.83 36.96
N SER A 10 -9.62 -36.76 36.10
CA SER A 10 -10.41 -37.43 35.05
C SER A 10 -11.51 -38.36 35.60
N ALA A 11 -12.59 -38.55 34.82
CA ALA A 11 -13.31 -39.83 34.74
C ALA A 11 -14.03 -39.97 33.38
N CYS A 12 -13.61 -40.96 32.60
CA CYS A 12 -14.27 -41.48 31.41
C CYS A 12 -15.42 -42.42 31.81
N LEU A 13 -16.51 -42.45 31.03
CA LEU A 13 -17.36 -43.63 30.88
C LEU A 13 -17.62 -43.90 29.39
N PHE A 14 -17.22 -45.08 28.94
CA PHE A 14 -17.53 -45.68 27.64
C PHE A 14 -18.77 -46.57 27.77
N LEU A 15 -19.64 -46.58 26.74
CA LEU A 15 -20.53 -47.66 26.26
C LEU A 15 -21.45 -47.00 25.19
N THR A 16 -21.78 -47.48 23.99
CA THR A 16 -21.44 -48.60 23.10
C THR A 16 -22.09 -48.29 21.72
N CYS A 17 -21.65 -48.96 20.65
CA CYS A 17 -22.04 -48.72 19.25
C CYS A 17 -23.41 -49.31 18.78
N ARG A 18 -24.07 -48.54 17.87
CA ARG A 18 -24.82 -48.88 16.61
C ARG A 18 -26.17 -49.64 16.67
N PRO A 19 -27.05 -49.61 15.62
CA PRO A 19 -26.93 -49.05 14.24
C PRO A 19 -28.12 -48.20 13.68
N THR A 20 -27.81 -47.43 12.62
CA THR A 20 -28.61 -46.99 11.44
C THR A 20 -30.11 -46.68 11.54
N ASN A 21 -30.48 -45.45 11.15
CA ASN A 21 -31.56 -45.20 10.18
C ASN A 21 -31.37 -43.84 9.48
N SER A 22 -31.76 -43.82 8.22
CA SER A 22 -31.67 -42.76 7.20
C SER A 22 -32.18 -41.39 7.67
N ILE A 23 -31.42 -40.34 7.36
CA ILE A 23 -31.90 -38.95 7.41
C ILE A 23 -32.26 -38.54 5.99
N ASP A 24 -33.54 -38.22 5.80
CA ASP A 24 -34.10 -37.60 4.60
C ASP A 24 -33.43 -36.26 4.30
N THR A 25 -33.01 -36.09 3.05
CA THR A 25 -32.60 -34.81 2.48
C THR A 25 -33.80 -33.84 2.43
N PRO A 26 -33.67 -32.59 2.90
CA PRO A 26 -34.70 -31.58 2.65
C PRO A 26 -34.69 -31.18 1.17
N ALA A 27 -35.88 -31.03 0.60
CA ALA A 27 -36.08 -30.54 -0.76
C ALA A 27 -35.44 -29.14 -0.96
N PRO A 28 -35.04 -28.78 -2.20
CA PRO A 28 -34.47 -27.47 -2.47
C PRO A 28 -35.53 -26.40 -2.24
N GLY A 29 -35.28 -25.52 -1.28
CA GLY A 29 -36.04 -24.30 -1.10
C GLY A 29 -35.94 -23.43 -2.35
N ALA A 30 -37.06 -22.83 -2.73
CA ALA A 30 -37.20 -21.96 -3.88
C ALA A 30 -36.05 -20.95 -3.95
N VAL A 31 -35.39 -20.91 -5.12
CA VAL A 31 -34.47 -19.84 -5.51
C VAL A 31 -35.27 -18.55 -5.47
N ALA A 32 -34.94 -17.65 -4.55
CA ALA A 32 -35.49 -16.30 -4.60
C ALA A 32 -35.06 -15.67 -5.93
N GLU A 33 -36.01 -15.17 -6.71
CA GLU A 33 -35.71 -14.46 -7.94
C GLU A 33 -34.76 -13.31 -7.65
N THR A 34 -33.64 -13.27 -8.37
CA THR A 34 -32.67 -12.18 -8.32
C THR A 34 -33.42 -10.88 -8.61
N PRO A 35 -33.36 -9.86 -7.73
CA PRO A 35 -34.01 -8.60 -8.01
C PRO A 35 -33.44 -8.04 -9.31
N VAL A 36 -34.27 -7.96 -10.35
CA VAL A 36 -33.88 -7.35 -11.62
C VAL A 36 -33.55 -5.89 -11.32
N SER A 37 -32.27 -5.53 -11.44
CA SER A 37 -31.80 -4.15 -11.35
C SER A 37 -32.67 -3.25 -12.22
N ALA A 38 -32.96 -2.02 -11.79
CA ALA A 38 -33.72 -1.08 -12.60
C ALA A 38 -33.15 -1.02 -14.04
N PRO A 39 -34.01 -0.98 -15.09
CA PRO A 39 -33.55 -1.06 -16.47
C PRO A 39 -32.45 -0.05 -16.77
N GLY A 40 -31.31 -0.51 -17.25
CA GLY A 40 -30.20 0.35 -17.65
C GLY A 40 -29.16 0.66 -16.60
N LEU A 41 -29.23 0.15 -15.36
CA LEU A 41 -28.13 0.32 -14.40
C LEU A 41 -26.97 -0.65 -14.67
N VAL A 42 -25.74 -0.23 -14.34
CA VAL A 42 -24.59 -1.14 -14.27
C VAL A 42 -24.79 -2.06 -13.07
N HIS A 43 -24.64 -3.36 -13.27
CA HIS A 43 -24.72 -4.35 -12.20
C HIS A 43 -23.66 -5.43 -12.38
N ARG A 44 -23.39 -6.16 -11.30
CA ARG A 44 -22.45 -7.27 -11.27
C ARG A 44 -23.08 -8.53 -11.85
N GLU A 45 -22.31 -9.24 -12.68
CA GLU A 45 -22.58 -10.61 -13.10
C GLU A 45 -21.29 -11.44 -12.91
N GLY A 46 -21.23 -12.20 -11.80
CA GLY A 46 -20.01 -12.91 -11.41
C GLY A 46 -18.84 -11.95 -11.18
N ARG A 47 -17.79 -12.07 -12.00
CA ARG A 47 -16.61 -11.18 -11.99
C ARG A 47 -16.69 -9.99 -12.93
N ASN A 48 -17.78 -9.85 -13.68
CA ASN A 48 -17.94 -8.81 -14.69
C ASN A 48 -18.95 -7.75 -14.20
N LEU A 49 -18.86 -6.56 -14.78
CA LEU A 49 -19.95 -5.60 -14.77
C LEU A 49 -20.68 -5.64 -16.11
N VAL A 50 -22.00 -5.52 -16.07
CA VAL A 50 -22.88 -5.58 -17.24
C VAL A 50 -23.88 -4.44 -17.17
N GLN A 51 -24.20 -3.87 -18.34
CA GLN A 51 -25.30 -2.94 -18.51
C GLN A 51 -26.01 -3.29 -19.81
N ASN A 52 -27.33 -3.50 -19.76
CA ASN A 52 -28.14 -3.87 -20.93
C ASN A 52 -27.58 -5.07 -21.71
N GLY A 53 -27.10 -6.11 -20.99
CA GLY A 53 -26.52 -7.31 -21.57
C GLY A 53 -25.13 -7.14 -22.21
N LYS A 54 -24.50 -5.96 -22.08
CA LYS A 54 -23.16 -5.69 -22.58
C LYS A 54 -22.15 -5.61 -21.44
N PRO A 55 -20.97 -6.23 -21.55
CA PRO A 55 -19.89 -6.04 -20.60
C PRO A 55 -19.50 -4.57 -20.48
N VAL A 56 -19.25 -4.12 -19.25
CA VAL A 56 -18.79 -2.78 -18.91
C VAL A 56 -17.42 -2.91 -18.26
N LEU A 57 -16.43 -2.17 -18.76
CA LEU A 57 -15.15 -1.98 -18.11
C LEU A 57 -14.96 -0.49 -17.81
N LEU A 58 -15.16 -0.11 -16.56
CA LEU A 58 -14.95 1.26 -16.06
C LEU A 58 -13.45 1.62 -16.06
N ASN A 59 -13.07 2.56 -16.92
CA ASN A 59 -11.72 3.12 -17.01
C ASN A 59 -11.80 4.64 -17.01
N GLY A 60 -11.06 5.28 -16.11
CA GLY A 60 -11.28 6.68 -15.87
C GLY A 60 -10.19 7.41 -15.10
N VAL A 61 -10.59 8.54 -14.57
CA VAL A 61 -9.78 9.44 -13.76
C VAL A 61 -10.61 9.94 -12.58
N ALA A 62 -9.97 10.24 -11.46
CA ALA A 62 -10.60 10.86 -10.32
C ALA A 62 -10.79 12.36 -10.52
N PHE A 63 -12.00 12.86 -10.24
CA PHE A 63 -12.22 14.28 -10.01
C PHE A 63 -12.08 14.52 -8.51
N SER A 64 -10.91 15.02 -8.10
CA SER A 64 -10.59 15.27 -6.69
C SER A 64 -11.51 16.32 -6.10
N ASN A 65 -12.09 17.18 -6.95
CA ASN A 65 -13.07 18.20 -6.59
C ASN A 65 -12.58 19.12 -5.47
N TRP A 66 -11.25 19.21 -5.28
CA TRP A 66 -10.62 19.89 -4.15
C TRP A 66 -11.39 19.67 -2.84
N VAL A 67 -11.76 18.42 -2.55
CA VAL A 67 -12.62 18.02 -1.40
C VAL A 67 -12.14 18.51 -0.04
N TRP A 68 -10.89 18.99 0.04
CA TRP A 68 -10.28 19.65 1.17
C TRP A 68 -10.91 21.03 1.50
N ASP A 69 -11.64 21.64 0.58
CA ASP A 69 -12.40 22.89 0.78
C ASP A 69 -13.91 22.59 0.95
N ASN A 70 -14.55 23.37 1.81
CA ASN A 70 -15.98 23.29 2.11
C ASN A 70 -16.84 24.08 1.12
N LYS A 71 -16.20 24.81 0.20
CA LYS A 71 -16.84 25.44 -0.94
C LYS A 71 -17.03 24.44 -2.07
N ILE A 72 -18.19 24.53 -2.71
CA ILE A 72 -18.48 23.76 -3.92
C ILE A 72 -17.44 24.14 -5.00
N PRO A 73 -16.73 23.17 -5.60
CA PRO A 73 -15.56 23.41 -6.44
C PRO A 73 -15.97 23.71 -7.90
N THR A 74 -16.66 24.84 -8.12
CA THR A 74 -17.21 25.22 -9.44
C THR A 74 -16.15 25.51 -10.51
N LEU A 75 -14.88 25.58 -10.13
CA LEU A 75 -13.74 25.83 -11.02
C LEU A 75 -12.83 24.61 -11.18
N HIS A 76 -13.13 23.47 -10.56
CA HIS A 76 -12.31 22.27 -10.77
C HIS A 76 -12.48 21.72 -12.19
N HIS A 77 -13.69 21.78 -12.74
CA HIS A 77 -14.03 21.22 -14.05
C HIS A 77 -15.32 21.85 -14.60
N ASN A 78 -15.62 21.56 -15.86
CA ASN A 78 -16.85 21.91 -16.55
C ASN A 78 -17.29 20.79 -17.53
N GLU A 79 -18.33 21.04 -18.32
CA GLU A 79 -18.84 20.08 -19.31
C GLU A 79 -17.82 19.63 -20.36
N ALA A 80 -16.95 20.55 -20.83
CA ALA A 80 -15.97 20.26 -21.86
C ALA A 80 -14.92 19.23 -21.37
N ASP A 81 -14.67 19.19 -20.06
CA ASP A 81 -13.76 18.23 -19.45
C ASP A 81 -14.34 16.81 -19.53
N PHE A 82 -15.64 16.63 -19.28
CA PHE A 82 -16.33 15.34 -19.53
C PHE A 82 -16.29 14.94 -21.00
N ALA A 83 -16.46 15.90 -21.93
CA ALA A 83 -16.35 15.64 -23.36
C ALA A 83 -14.94 15.17 -23.74
N GLN A 84 -13.91 15.79 -23.16
CA GLN A 84 -12.51 15.42 -23.37
C GLN A 84 -12.22 13.98 -22.93
N LEU A 85 -12.72 13.57 -21.76
CA LEU A 85 -12.55 12.19 -21.26
C LEU A 85 -13.11 11.15 -22.24
N ASN A 86 -14.34 11.36 -22.73
CA ASN A 86 -14.96 10.44 -23.69
C ASN A 86 -14.23 10.42 -25.05
N GLN A 87 -13.71 11.56 -25.51
CA GLN A 87 -12.88 11.64 -26.72
C GLN A 87 -11.56 10.86 -26.56
N MET A 88 -11.00 10.81 -25.35
CA MET A 88 -9.82 10.01 -25.02
C MET A 88 -10.13 8.52 -24.83
N GLY A 89 -11.40 8.12 -24.92
CA GLY A 89 -11.84 6.73 -24.73
C GLY A 89 -11.99 6.31 -23.27
N LEU A 90 -11.89 7.25 -22.32
CA LEU A 90 -12.28 7.02 -20.93
C LEU A 90 -13.80 7.12 -20.78
N ASN A 91 -14.35 6.36 -19.84
CA ASN A 91 -15.80 6.25 -19.65
C ASN A 91 -16.23 6.41 -18.18
N CYS A 92 -15.32 6.69 -17.25
CA CYS A 92 -15.65 6.76 -15.83
C CYS A 92 -14.96 7.95 -15.15
N VAL A 93 -15.65 8.55 -14.19
CA VAL A 93 -15.08 9.49 -13.22
C VAL A 93 -15.37 8.98 -11.81
N ARG A 94 -14.32 8.77 -11.01
CA ARG A 94 -14.49 8.64 -9.56
C ARG A 94 -14.67 10.06 -9.01
N PHE A 95 -15.88 10.38 -8.59
CA PHE A 95 -16.31 11.74 -8.31
C PHE A 95 -16.31 11.98 -6.80
N TYR A 96 -15.33 12.73 -6.31
CA TYR A 96 -15.12 12.84 -4.88
C TYR A 96 -16.10 13.85 -4.28
N LEU A 97 -16.69 13.47 -3.15
CA LEU A 97 -17.68 14.26 -2.42
C LEU A 97 -17.18 14.59 -1.02
N ASN A 98 -17.44 15.83 -0.61
CA ASN A 98 -17.35 16.27 0.78
C ASN A 98 -18.77 16.52 1.32
N TYR A 99 -19.12 15.88 2.45
CA TYR A 99 -20.44 16.04 3.07
C TYR A 99 -20.77 17.50 3.38
N GLN A 100 -19.76 18.34 3.65
CA GLN A 100 -19.91 19.76 3.94
C GLN A 100 -20.38 20.57 2.73
N TRP A 101 -20.54 20.01 1.54
CA TRP A 101 -21.25 20.66 0.43
C TRP A 101 -22.76 20.45 0.48
N PHE A 102 -23.22 19.42 1.19
CA PHE A 102 -24.62 19.02 1.28
C PHE A 102 -25.19 19.29 2.65
N GLU A 103 -24.40 19.30 3.71
CA GLU A 103 -24.88 19.45 5.09
C GLU A 103 -24.05 20.50 5.84
N ASP A 104 -24.57 20.98 6.98
CA ASP A 104 -23.88 21.84 7.93
C ASP A 104 -23.92 21.17 9.31
N ASP A 105 -22.82 21.20 10.05
CA ASP A 105 -22.76 20.61 11.39
C ASP A 105 -23.69 21.29 12.40
N LEU A 106 -24.06 22.55 12.18
CA LEU A 106 -25.03 23.27 13.00
C LEU A 106 -26.48 22.92 12.66
N ARG A 107 -26.73 22.26 11.53
CA ARG A 107 -28.07 21.85 11.06
C ARG A 107 -28.02 20.42 10.51
N PRO A 108 -27.77 19.42 11.37
CA PRO A 108 -27.64 18.05 10.92
C PRO A 108 -28.94 17.57 10.24
N TYR A 109 -28.81 16.65 9.28
CA TYR A 109 -29.90 16.10 8.47
C TYR A 109 -30.66 17.09 7.58
N THR A 110 -30.23 18.36 7.54
CA THR A 110 -30.81 19.38 6.67
C THR A 110 -29.89 19.65 5.50
N TYR A 111 -30.31 19.24 4.30
CA TYR A 111 -29.45 19.33 3.12
C TYR A 111 -29.57 20.66 2.37
N LYS A 112 -28.43 21.18 1.93
CA LYS A 112 -28.29 22.43 1.17
C LYS A 112 -28.62 22.18 -0.30
N GLN A 113 -29.56 22.96 -0.83
CA GLN A 113 -29.97 22.86 -2.23
C GLN A 113 -28.80 23.04 -3.21
N ALA A 114 -27.86 23.96 -2.90
CA ALA A 114 -26.69 24.21 -3.75
C ALA A 114 -25.82 22.96 -4.00
N GLY A 115 -25.69 22.07 -3.01
CA GLY A 115 -24.96 20.81 -3.19
C GLY A 115 -25.66 19.87 -4.17
N TRP A 116 -26.99 19.79 -4.08
CA TRP A 116 -27.81 19.01 -5.02
C TRP A 116 -27.76 19.58 -6.44
N ASP A 117 -27.92 20.89 -6.59
CA ASP A 117 -27.89 21.54 -7.90
C ASP A 117 -26.55 21.31 -8.61
N TRP A 118 -25.45 21.40 -7.86
CA TRP A 118 -24.12 21.13 -8.41
C TRP A 118 -23.91 19.66 -8.80
N LEU A 119 -24.37 18.71 -7.97
CA LEU A 119 -24.27 17.29 -8.31
C LEU A 119 -25.14 16.93 -9.52
N ASP A 120 -26.37 17.45 -9.59
CA ASP A 120 -27.28 17.25 -10.72
C ASP A 120 -26.68 17.79 -12.03
N GLN A 121 -26.05 18.97 -11.97
CA GLN A 121 -25.37 19.57 -13.12
C GLN A 121 -24.25 18.67 -13.65
N ASN A 122 -23.47 18.06 -12.75
CA ASN A 122 -22.38 17.15 -13.11
C ASN A 122 -22.87 15.82 -13.65
N ILE A 123 -23.93 15.26 -13.07
CA ILE A 123 -24.61 14.09 -13.61
C ILE A 123 -25.10 14.38 -15.03
N ALA A 124 -25.70 15.54 -15.28
CA ALA A 124 -26.16 15.94 -16.61
C ALA A 124 -25.01 16.05 -17.62
N TRP A 125 -23.88 16.65 -17.23
CA TRP A 125 -22.68 16.73 -18.07
C TRP A 125 -22.08 15.35 -18.36
N ALA A 126 -21.95 14.50 -17.35
CA ALA A 126 -21.43 13.15 -17.49
C ALA A 126 -22.33 12.30 -18.41
N LYS A 127 -23.65 12.39 -18.23
CA LYS A 127 -24.67 11.72 -19.05
C LYS A 127 -24.60 12.11 -20.52
N LYS A 128 -24.52 13.41 -20.81
CA LYS A 128 -24.41 13.94 -22.18
C LYS A 128 -23.13 13.46 -22.88
N ASN A 129 -22.09 13.15 -22.11
CA ASN A 129 -20.79 12.72 -22.62
C ASN A 129 -20.53 11.21 -22.50
N ASN A 130 -21.52 10.40 -22.11
CA ASN A 130 -21.36 8.95 -21.91
C ASN A 130 -20.23 8.57 -20.92
N VAL A 131 -20.11 9.36 -19.85
CA VAL A 131 -19.17 9.11 -18.75
C VAL A 131 -19.97 8.70 -17.53
N TYR A 132 -19.65 7.53 -16.94
CA TYR A 132 -20.20 7.10 -15.67
C TYR A 132 -19.59 7.89 -14.51
N LEU A 133 -20.37 8.08 -13.45
CA LEU A 133 -19.90 8.56 -12.16
C LEU A 133 -19.89 7.43 -11.14
N ILE A 134 -18.78 7.26 -10.43
CA ILE A 134 -18.76 6.56 -9.14
C ILE A 134 -18.74 7.66 -8.08
N LEU A 135 -19.84 7.78 -7.32
CA LEU A 135 -19.93 8.79 -6.27
C LEU A 135 -19.14 8.31 -5.05
N ASN A 136 -18.03 8.97 -4.73
CA ASN A 136 -17.17 8.60 -3.61
C ASN A 136 -17.32 9.61 -2.47
N VAL A 137 -17.70 9.12 -1.29
CA VAL A 137 -17.62 9.94 -0.07
C VAL A 137 -16.16 9.97 0.39
N HIS A 138 -15.47 11.02 -0.03
CA HIS A 138 -14.05 11.23 0.26
C HIS A 138 -13.86 11.89 1.63
N VAL A 139 -14.75 12.83 1.97
CA VAL A 139 -14.83 13.46 3.29
C VAL A 139 -16.22 13.18 3.88
N PRO A 140 -16.35 12.15 4.74
CA PRO A 140 -17.59 11.87 5.47
C PRO A 140 -17.71 12.77 6.71
N GLN A 141 -18.87 12.72 7.36
CA GLN A 141 -19.03 13.22 8.73
C GLN A 141 -17.98 12.56 9.63
N GLY A 142 -17.35 13.36 10.50
CA GLY A 142 -16.24 12.90 11.35
C GLY A 142 -14.85 12.99 10.72
N GLY A 143 -14.73 13.39 9.45
CA GLY A 143 -13.49 13.88 8.84
C GLY A 143 -12.76 12.91 7.90
N TYR A 144 -11.68 13.41 7.30
CA TYR A 144 -10.86 12.69 6.33
C TYR A 144 -9.98 11.61 6.99
N GLN A 145 -10.01 10.40 6.43
CA GLN A 145 -9.45 9.20 7.05
C GLN A 145 -7.92 9.14 7.00
N SER A 146 -7.33 9.40 5.82
CA SER A 146 -5.91 9.10 5.54
C SER A 146 -4.90 9.99 6.25
N GLN A 147 -5.35 11.11 6.85
CA GLN A 147 -4.51 11.99 7.69
C GLN A 147 -4.76 11.83 9.19
N SER A 148 -5.41 10.74 9.63
CA SER A 148 -5.79 10.52 11.04
C SER A 148 -6.67 11.62 11.64
N LYS A 149 -7.37 12.38 10.78
CA LYS A 149 -8.33 13.43 11.16
C LYS A 149 -9.78 12.95 11.06
N GLY A 150 -9.98 11.66 10.81
CA GLY A 150 -11.27 11.02 10.53
C GLY A 150 -11.80 10.12 11.64
N THR A 151 -11.14 10.09 12.80
CA THR A 151 -11.44 9.13 13.89
C THR A 151 -12.87 9.27 14.43
N ALA A 152 -13.43 10.48 14.37
CA ALA A 152 -14.78 10.75 14.84
C ALA A 152 -15.86 10.02 14.02
N LEU A 153 -15.58 9.55 12.80
CA LEU A 153 -16.51 8.66 12.08
C LEU A 153 -16.69 7.33 12.82
N TRP A 154 -15.62 6.80 13.43
CA TRP A 154 -15.60 5.49 14.04
C TRP A 154 -16.06 5.49 15.50
N ASP A 155 -15.76 6.56 16.22
CA ASP A 155 -16.01 6.65 17.67
C ASP A 155 -17.30 7.42 18.03
N VAL A 156 -17.88 8.19 17.09
CA VAL A 156 -19.11 8.95 17.31
C VAL A 156 -20.25 8.35 16.49
N PRO A 157 -21.17 7.57 17.11
CA PRO A 157 -22.28 6.94 16.40
C PRO A 157 -23.16 7.89 15.59
N GLU A 158 -23.27 9.15 16.03
CA GLU A 158 -24.05 10.17 15.33
C GLU A 158 -23.46 10.55 13.96
N ASN A 159 -22.14 10.56 13.81
CA ASN A 159 -21.53 10.78 12.49
C ASN A 159 -21.89 9.65 11.52
N GLN A 160 -21.97 8.41 12.01
CA GLN A 160 -22.40 7.26 11.21
C GLN A 160 -23.90 7.33 10.87
N ASN A 161 -24.74 7.84 11.78
CA ASN A 161 -26.16 8.07 11.51
C ASN A 161 -26.36 9.12 10.42
N ARG A 162 -25.64 10.25 10.51
CA ARG A 162 -25.66 11.33 9.51
C ARG A 162 -25.16 10.85 8.14
N LEU A 163 -24.05 10.10 8.12
CA LEU A 163 -23.54 9.49 6.89
C LEU A 163 -24.58 8.53 6.26
N ALA A 164 -25.20 7.67 7.07
CA ALA A 164 -26.24 6.76 6.58
C ALA A 164 -27.46 7.52 6.05
N ALA A 165 -27.90 8.57 6.74
CA ALA A 165 -29.02 9.41 6.30
C ALA A 165 -28.71 10.16 5.00
N TRP A 166 -27.47 10.63 4.83
CA TRP A 166 -27.03 11.30 3.62
C TRP A 166 -26.92 10.33 2.45
N TRP A 167 -26.36 9.14 2.65
CA TRP A 167 -26.38 8.07 1.66
C TRP A 167 -27.80 7.68 1.25
N LYS A 168 -28.74 7.57 2.20
CA LYS A 168 -30.16 7.34 1.90
C LYS A 168 -30.74 8.45 1.02
N ALA A 169 -30.39 9.71 1.29
CA ALA A 169 -30.87 10.85 0.51
C ALA A 169 -30.32 10.83 -0.93
N ILE A 170 -29.02 10.55 -1.10
CA ILE A 170 -28.38 10.36 -2.42
C ILE A 170 -29.06 9.21 -3.16
N ALA A 171 -29.12 8.02 -2.56
CA ALA A 171 -29.69 6.82 -3.16
C ALA A 171 -31.15 7.01 -3.55
N LYS A 172 -31.98 7.60 -2.67
CA LYS A 172 -33.38 7.90 -2.98
C LYS A 172 -33.52 8.87 -4.15
N ARG A 173 -32.67 9.89 -4.23
CA ARG A 173 -32.71 10.91 -5.29
C ARG A 173 -32.34 10.32 -6.64
N TYR A 174 -31.37 9.39 -6.67
CA TYR A 174 -30.75 8.91 -7.89
C TYR A 174 -31.00 7.43 -8.21
N ALA A 175 -31.94 6.75 -7.52
CA ALA A 175 -32.19 5.31 -7.66
C ALA A 175 -32.40 4.81 -9.10
N SER A 176 -32.79 5.68 -10.02
CA SER A 176 -33.02 5.37 -11.44
C SER A 176 -32.06 6.09 -12.40
N GLU A 177 -30.93 6.63 -11.94
CA GLU A 177 -30.01 7.40 -12.79
C GLU A 177 -28.84 6.54 -13.29
N PRO A 178 -28.91 5.96 -14.50
CA PRO A 178 -27.90 5.03 -15.02
C PRO A 178 -26.53 5.65 -15.29
N THR A 179 -26.41 6.97 -15.26
CA THR A 179 -25.10 7.63 -15.32
C THR A 179 -24.28 7.40 -14.06
N ILE A 180 -24.91 7.12 -12.91
CA ILE A 180 -24.18 6.69 -11.72
C ILE A 180 -23.95 5.18 -11.82
N ALA A 181 -22.69 4.76 -11.87
CA ALA A 181 -22.34 3.35 -11.88
C ALA A 181 -22.46 2.74 -10.47
N GLY A 182 -22.08 3.48 -9.43
CA GLY A 182 -22.10 2.97 -8.06
C GLY A 182 -21.80 4.00 -6.99
N TYR A 183 -21.98 3.54 -5.75
CA TYR A 183 -21.80 4.30 -4.50
C TYR A 183 -20.56 3.80 -3.76
N ASP A 184 -19.47 4.57 -3.80
CA ASP A 184 -18.22 4.33 -3.09
C ASP A 184 -18.30 4.93 -1.68
N LEU A 185 -18.56 4.03 -0.73
CA LEU A 185 -19.15 4.34 0.57
C LEU A 185 -18.31 5.27 1.44
N VAL A 186 -17.00 5.02 1.55
CA VAL A 186 -16.03 5.79 2.33
C VAL A 186 -14.65 5.56 1.72
N ASN A 187 -13.95 6.64 1.40
CA ASN A 187 -12.56 6.59 0.95
C ASN A 187 -11.58 6.19 2.07
N GLU A 188 -10.67 5.26 1.75
CA GLU A 188 -9.51 4.89 2.55
C GLU A 188 -9.79 4.70 4.06
N PRO A 189 -10.69 3.78 4.44
CA PRO A 189 -11.10 3.64 5.83
C PRO A 189 -9.93 3.24 6.73
N VAL A 190 -9.69 4.05 7.77
CA VAL A 190 -8.70 3.81 8.85
C VAL A 190 -9.43 3.84 10.19
N THR A 191 -9.73 2.66 10.74
CA THR A 191 -10.56 2.52 11.95
C THR A 191 -9.78 2.78 13.24
N THR A 192 -10.47 2.99 14.35
CA THR A 192 -9.81 3.26 15.65
C THR A 192 -9.34 2.00 16.36
N LYS A 193 -9.97 0.84 16.11
CA LYS A 193 -9.75 -0.40 16.88
C LYS A 193 -9.64 -1.66 16.04
N SER A 194 -10.54 -1.86 15.07
CA SER A 194 -10.60 -3.13 14.33
C SER A 194 -11.31 -3.02 13.00
N ILE A 195 -11.05 -4.01 12.14
CA ILE A 195 -11.76 -4.22 10.87
C ILE A 195 -13.29 -4.37 11.05
N ASP A 196 -13.75 -4.84 12.21
CA ASP A 196 -15.17 -5.04 12.44
C ASP A 196 -15.93 -3.70 12.53
N GLN A 197 -15.28 -2.61 12.98
CA GLN A 197 -15.89 -1.27 12.89
C GLN A 197 -16.22 -0.88 11.46
N TRP A 198 -15.37 -1.26 10.50
CA TRP A 198 -15.63 -0.98 9.10
C TRP A 198 -16.75 -1.88 8.55
N LYS A 199 -16.72 -3.18 8.85
CA LYS A 199 -17.80 -4.12 8.46
C LYS A 199 -19.17 -3.67 9.00
N ASP A 200 -19.24 -3.27 10.27
CA ASP A 200 -20.48 -2.82 10.90
C ASP A 200 -21.03 -1.56 10.23
N LEU A 201 -20.16 -0.58 9.94
CA LEU A 201 -20.57 0.62 9.23
C LEU A 201 -21.02 0.31 7.80
N VAL A 202 -20.27 -0.50 7.03
CA VAL A 202 -20.66 -0.91 5.67
C VAL A 202 -22.03 -1.58 5.67
N ASN A 203 -22.27 -2.54 6.58
CA ASN A 203 -23.56 -3.22 6.68
C ASN A 203 -24.70 -2.25 7.00
N LYS A 204 -24.47 -1.28 7.89
CA LYS A 204 -25.43 -0.21 8.20
C LYS A 204 -25.74 0.63 6.96
N LEU A 205 -24.72 1.11 6.26
CA LEU A 205 -24.87 1.95 5.06
C LEU A 205 -25.62 1.20 3.94
N ILE A 206 -25.23 -0.04 3.66
CA ILE A 206 -25.88 -0.87 2.64
C ILE A 206 -27.35 -1.09 2.97
N LYS A 207 -27.65 -1.53 4.20
CA LYS A 207 -29.03 -1.71 4.63
C LYS A 207 -29.86 -0.45 4.41
N THR A 208 -29.31 0.71 4.81
CA THR A 208 -29.97 2.00 4.65
C THR A 208 -30.16 2.44 3.19
N ILE A 209 -29.17 2.18 2.32
CA ILE A 209 -29.27 2.46 0.88
C ILE A 209 -30.33 1.55 0.24
N ARG A 210 -30.29 0.24 0.54
CA ARG A 210 -31.21 -0.76 -0.03
C ARG A 210 -32.67 -0.58 0.37
N GLU A 211 -32.98 0.23 1.39
CA GLU A 211 -34.35 0.67 1.70
C GLU A 211 -34.97 1.54 0.60
N VAL A 212 -34.16 2.20 -0.24
CA VAL A 212 -34.62 3.16 -1.25
C VAL A 212 -34.04 2.91 -2.65
N ASP A 213 -32.98 2.10 -2.75
CA ASP A 213 -32.32 1.77 -4.01
C ASP A 213 -31.71 0.36 -3.98
N THR A 214 -32.32 -0.56 -4.73
CA THR A 214 -31.87 -1.94 -4.86
C THR A 214 -30.97 -2.19 -6.08
N GLY A 215 -30.72 -1.16 -6.90
CA GLY A 215 -30.17 -1.33 -8.24
C GLY A 215 -28.70 -0.92 -8.41
N HIS A 216 -28.24 0.17 -7.79
CA HIS A 216 -26.86 0.63 -7.98
C HIS A 216 -25.82 -0.29 -7.35
N LEU A 217 -24.61 -0.33 -7.93
CA LEU A 217 -23.46 -0.99 -7.32
C LEU A 217 -23.13 -0.34 -5.98
N ILE A 218 -22.85 -1.15 -4.97
CA ILE A 218 -22.13 -0.69 -3.78
C ILE A 218 -20.64 -0.91 -4.03
N VAL A 219 -19.85 0.14 -3.89
CA VAL A 219 -18.39 0.05 -3.98
C VAL A 219 -17.82 0.07 -2.58
N VAL A 220 -17.06 -0.96 -2.22
CA VAL A 220 -16.50 -1.15 -0.87
C VAL A 220 -15.00 -1.30 -0.92
N GLU A 221 -14.30 -0.34 -0.36
CA GLU A 221 -12.85 -0.39 -0.18
C GLU A 221 -12.46 -1.33 0.97
N ARG A 222 -11.32 -2.00 0.83
CA ARG A 222 -10.64 -2.69 1.94
C ARG A 222 -10.37 -1.74 3.11
N LEU A 223 -10.16 -2.29 4.31
CA LEU A 223 -9.58 -1.49 5.39
C LEU A 223 -8.11 -1.16 5.08
N ASN A 224 -7.73 0.11 5.17
CA ASN A 224 -6.36 0.54 4.92
C ASN A 224 -5.46 0.40 6.15
N GLY A 225 -6.01 0.63 7.34
CA GLY A 225 -5.31 0.40 8.59
C GLY A 225 -6.19 0.60 9.82
N THR A 226 -5.57 0.53 10.98
CA THR A 226 -6.15 1.06 12.23
C THR A 226 -5.20 2.11 12.80
N LEU A 227 -5.60 2.82 13.86
CA LEU A 227 -4.68 3.69 14.60
C LEU A 227 -3.44 2.95 15.15
N ASP A 228 -3.51 1.64 15.34
CA ASP A 228 -2.37 0.81 15.76
C ASP A 228 -1.40 0.50 14.61
N GLY A 229 -1.77 0.83 13.36
CA GLY A 229 -0.86 0.78 12.21
C GLY A 229 -1.48 0.32 10.88
N TRP A 230 -0.69 0.47 9.83
CA TRP A 230 -1.00 0.02 8.47
C TRP A 230 -0.45 -1.38 8.25
N ARG A 231 -1.29 -2.40 8.47
CA ARG A 231 -0.93 -3.80 8.32
C ARG A 231 -2.13 -4.63 7.88
N ASP A 232 -1.87 -5.89 7.55
CA ASP A 232 -2.90 -6.89 7.33
C ASP A 232 -3.41 -7.42 8.68
N TYR A 233 -4.71 -7.27 8.93
CA TYR A 233 -5.40 -7.68 10.15
C TYR A 233 -6.17 -8.99 10.00
N ASN A 234 -6.37 -9.48 8.77
CA ASN A 234 -7.20 -10.66 8.51
C ASN A 234 -6.52 -11.72 7.62
N GLY A 235 -5.27 -11.49 7.22
CA GLY A 235 -4.54 -12.38 6.30
C GLY A 235 -5.06 -12.30 4.86
N GLU A 236 -5.97 -11.36 4.58
CA GLU A 236 -6.62 -11.18 3.30
C GLU A 236 -6.36 -9.76 2.74
N ARG A 237 -5.25 -9.13 3.15
CA ARG A 237 -4.95 -7.71 2.91
C ARG A 237 -6.11 -6.79 3.29
N ASN A 238 -6.80 -7.12 4.38
CA ASN A 238 -7.98 -6.43 4.87
C ASN A 238 -9.19 -6.38 3.90
N MET A 239 -9.20 -7.22 2.86
CA MET A 239 -10.39 -7.47 2.05
C MET A 239 -11.40 -8.30 2.85
N PHE A 240 -12.69 -8.08 2.66
CA PHE A 240 -13.76 -8.89 3.25
C PHE A 240 -14.99 -8.85 2.35
N LEU A 241 -15.80 -9.92 2.39
CA LEU A 241 -17.07 -9.96 1.68
C LEU A 241 -18.20 -9.33 2.51
N ILE A 242 -19.19 -8.79 1.81
CA ILE A 242 -20.41 -8.22 2.40
C ILE A 242 -21.65 -8.92 1.82
N PRO A 243 -22.77 -8.99 2.57
CA PRO A 243 -23.97 -9.71 2.15
C PRO A 243 -24.84 -8.88 1.20
N ASP A 244 -24.27 -8.46 0.07
CA ASP A 244 -24.97 -7.78 -1.03
C ASP A 244 -24.53 -8.41 -2.36
N GLU A 245 -25.48 -8.65 -3.26
CA GLU A 245 -25.20 -9.34 -4.52
C GLU A 245 -24.54 -8.42 -5.56
N ASN A 246 -24.75 -7.11 -5.46
CA ASN A 246 -24.35 -6.11 -6.45
C ASN A 246 -23.23 -5.20 -5.93
N VAL A 247 -22.04 -5.78 -5.72
CA VAL A 247 -20.89 -5.14 -5.09
C VAL A 247 -19.68 -5.10 -6.00
N LEU A 248 -18.97 -3.97 -6.01
CA LEU A 248 -17.66 -3.78 -6.62
C LEU A 248 -16.61 -3.57 -5.51
N TYR A 249 -15.66 -4.49 -5.37
CA TYR A 249 -14.67 -4.41 -4.29
C TYR A 249 -13.46 -3.57 -4.71
N GLN A 250 -13.01 -2.70 -3.81
CA GLN A 250 -12.03 -1.66 -4.12
C GLN A 250 -10.75 -1.77 -3.29
N PHE A 251 -9.65 -1.37 -3.91
CA PHE A 251 -8.37 -1.11 -3.27
C PHE A 251 -7.65 0.03 -3.99
N HIS A 252 -6.66 0.63 -3.33
CA HIS A 252 -5.72 1.59 -3.93
C HIS A 252 -4.29 1.01 -3.94
N THR A 253 -3.46 1.49 -4.87
CA THR A 253 -2.01 1.31 -4.78
C THR A 253 -1.28 2.56 -5.27
N TYR A 254 -0.24 2.90 -4.52
CA TYR A 254 0.73 3.93 -4.85
C TYR A 254 2.15 3.34 -4.81
N ASP A 255 2.28 2.03 -5.03
CA ASP A 255 3.55 1.35 -4.89
C ASP A 255 4.53 1.72 -6.03
N PRO A 256 5.82 1.90 -5.73
CA PRO A 256 6.39 2.11 -4.39
C PRO A 256 6.04 3.50 -3.87
N PHE A 257 5.58 3.59 -2.61
CA PHE A 257 5.14 4.84 -2.01
C PHE A 257 6.25 5.90 -2.00
N GLU A 258 7.49 5.49 -1.73
CA GLU A 258 8.65 6.39 -1.76
C GLU A 258 8.91 7.03 -3.13
N TYR A 259 8.48 6.37 -4.21
CA TYR A 259 8.60 6.89 -5.56
C TYR A 259 7.41 7.79 -5.91
N THR A 260 6.19 7.28 -5.76
CA THR A 260 4.97 7.99 -6.19
C THR A 260 4.68 9.24 -5.38
N HIS A 261 5.14 9.29 -4.12
CA HIS A 261 4.94 10.43 -3.21
C HIS A 261 6.23 11.24 -2.97
N GLN A 262 7.30 10.98 -3.71
CA GLN A 262 8.59 11.64 -3.50
C GLN A 262 8.43 13.16 -3.47
N GLN A 263 9.17 13.82 -2.56
CA GLN A 263 9.18 15.27 -2.39
C GLN A 263 7.89 15.91 -1.85
N PHE A 264 6.88 15.12 -1.45
CA PHE A 264 5.72 15.64 -0.74
C PHE A 264 5.91 15.63 0.79
N SER A 265 5.98 16.82 1.39
CA SER A 265 6.11 16.97 2.85
C SER A 265 4.90 16.41 3.61
N TRP A 266 3.70 16.54 3.05
CA TRP A 266 2.48 15.97 3.63
C TRP A 266 2.47 14.43 3.63
N ALA A 267 3.33 13.81 2.82
CA ALA A 267 3.58 12.36 2.80
C ALA A 267 4.83 11.95 3.60
N ASN A 268 5.38 12.87 4.41
CA ASN A 268 6.63 12.69 5.15
C ASN A 268 7.82 12.31 4.25
N ARG A 269 7.89 12.92 3.06
CA ARG A 269 8.96 12.72 2.08
C ARG A 269 9.86 13.96 2.00
N SER A 270 11.16 13.76 1.87
CA SER A 270 12.14 14.85 1.78
C SER A 270 12.06 15.53 0.40
N PRO A 271 12.16 16.87 0.32
CA PRO A 271 12.22 17.59 -0.94
C PRO A 271 13.45 17.22 -1.78
N ASP A 272 14.49 16.65 -1.17
CA ASP A 272 15.73 16.26 -1.85
C ASP A 272 15.68 14.84 -2.43
N GLU A 273 14.57 14.12 -2.25
CA GLU A 273 14.40 12.78 -2.82
C GLU A 273 14.47 12.79 -4.35
N ASN A 274 15.05 11.74 -4.91
CA ASN A 274 15.27 11.61 -6.35
C ASN A 274 15.06 10.16 -6.80
N GLU A 275 13.94 9.58 -6.38
CA GLU A 275 13.59 8.20 -6.69
C GLU A 275 13.24 8.09 -8.18
N ARG A 276 13.62 6.96 -8.79
CA ARG A 276 13.39 6.67 -10.22
C ARG A 276 12.55 5.42 -10.41
N TYR A 277 11.90 5.34 -11.56
CA TYR A 277 11.26 4.15 -12.07
C TYR A 277 11.52 3.99 -13.59
N PRO A 278 11.81 2.78 -14.09
CA PRO A 278 12.22 1.63 -13.31
C PRO A 278 13.58 1.90 -12.64
N ASP A 279 13.86 1.17 -11.56
CA ASP A 279 15.16 1.19 -10.89
C ASP A 279 15.55 -0.25 -10.53
N GLU A 280 16.39 -0.84 -11.39
CA GLU A 280 16.89 -2.21 -11.24
C GLU A 280 17.89 -2.38 -10.08
N THR A 281 18.29 -1.29 -9.43
CA THR A 281 19.15 -1.34 -8.23
C THR A 281 18.33 -1.45 -6.94
N LYS A 282 17.03 -1.11 -6.99
CA LYS A 282 16.15 -1.13 -5.82
C LYS A 282 15.44 -2.47 -5.72
N LEU A 283 15.73 -3.22 -4.66
CA LEU A 283 15.13 -4.52 -4.38
C LEU A 283 13.84 -4.37 -3.57
N SER A 284 12.84 -5.21 -3.86
CA SER A 284 11.64 -5.33 -3.04
C SER A 284 11.94 -5.95 -1.68
N THR A 285 11.20 -5.52 -0.66
CA THR A 285 11.22 -6.13 0.69
C THR A 285 9.86 -6.78 0.98
N PRO A 286 9.68 -8.08 0.72
CA PRO A 286 8.42 -8.75 1.01
C PRO A 286 8.05 -8.70 2.51
N PRO A 287 6.76 -8.70 2.87
CA PRO A 287 6.34 -8.66 4.28
C PRO A 287 6.80 -9.85 5.13
N ASP A 288 7.03 -11.02 4.50
CA ASP A 288 7.51 -12.24 5.18
C ASP A 288 9.05 -12.34 5.22
N LEU A 289 9.76 -11.27 4.85
CA LEU A 289 11.21 -11.21 4.93
C LEU A 289 11.65 -11.24 6.40
N GLN A 290 12.53 -12.19 6.74
CA GLN A 290 12.99 -12.40 8.11
C GLN A 290 14.50 -12.59 8.15
N TRP A 291 15.16 -12.00 9.14
CA TRP A 291 16.56 -12.35 9.46
C TRP A 291 16.65 -13.84 9.81
N TYR A 292 17.66 -14.53 9.29
CA TYR A 292 17.79 -15.97 9.41
C TYR A 292 19.11 -16.41 10.07
N THR A 293 20.24 -15.95 9.52
CA THR A 293 21.57 -16.37 9.97
C THR A 293 22.63 -15.35 9.61
N ALA A 294 23.85 -15.56 10.08
CA ALA A 294 25.00 -14.73 9.78
C ALA A 294 26.31 -15.54 9.74
N THR A 295 27.36 -14.90 9.26
CA THR A 295 28.75 -15.43 9.27
C THR A 295 29.39 -15.38 10.66
N PHE A 296 28.83 -16.11 11.62
CA PHE A 296 29.26 -16.09 13.03
C PHE A 296 30.70 -16.58 13.27
N ASN A 297 31.22 -17.41 12.36
CA ASN A 297 32.58 -17.96 12.39
C ASN A 297 33.66 -17.02 11.84
N ASN A 298 33.31 -15.79 11.45
CA ASN A 298 34.31 -14.82 11.00
C ASN A 298 35.31 -14.45 12.11
N PRO A 299 36.55 -14.09 11.75
CA PRO A 299 37.59 -13.72 12.71
C PRO A 299 37.15 -12.53 13.58
N ALA A 300 37.39 -12.65 14.89
CA ALA A 300 37.21 -11.53 15.81
C ALA A 300 38.43 -10.60 15.77
N VAL A 301 38.19 -9.30 15.95
CA VAL A 301 39.26 -8.32 16.17
C VAL A 301 39.97 -8.62 17.47
N VAL A 302 41.30 -8.46 17.48
CA VAL A 302 42.13 -8.67 18.65
C VAL A 302 41.74 -7.73 19.80
N ALA A 303 41.81 -8.25 21.03
CA ALA A 303 41.60 -7.44 22.23
C ALA A 303 42.73 -6.41 22.42
N GLY A 304 42.42 -5.34 23.16
CA GLY A 304 43.32 -4.22 23.41
C GLY A 304 43.25 -3.14 22.33
N THR A 305 44.35 -2.43 22.14
CA THR A 305 44.49 -1.37 21.14
C THR A 305 45.36 -1.87 19.99
N SER A 306 44.87 -1.70 18.76
CA SER A 306 45.58 -2.12 17.55
C SER A 306 45.73 -0.96 16.56
N GLY A 307 46.66 -1.10 15.62
CA GLY A 307 46.59 -0.34 14.36
C GLY A 307 45.46 -0.82 13.47
N TRP A 308 45.43 -0.34 12.22
CA TRP A 308 44.55 -0.86 11.18
C TRP A 308 45.00 -2.26 10.76
N ASN A 309 44.11 -3.24 10.90
CA ASN A 309 44.34 -4.61 10.44
C ASN A 309 43.24 -5.02 9.47
N ARG A 310 43.61 -5.73 8.39
CA ARG A 310 42.65 -6.31 7.45
C ARG A 310 42.09 -7.60 8.01
N TYR A 311 40.77 -7.69 8.13
CA TYR A 311 40.04 -8.90 8.49
C TYR A 311 39.29 -9.42 7.26
N THR A 312 39.46 -10.70 6.98
CA THR A 312 38.74 -11.39 5.90
C THR A 312 37.95 -12.54 6.51
N GLY A 313 36.64 -12.54 6.30
CA GLY A 313 35.73 -13.56 6.80
C GLY A 313 35.91 -14.91 6.11
N VAL A 314 35.14 -15.90 6.54
CA VAL A 314 35.04 -17.19 5.86
C VAL A 314 33.89 -17.12 4.85
N PRO A 315 34.04 -17.64 3.61
CA PRO A 315 32.93 -17.69 2.66
C PRO A 315 31.75 -18.50 3.23
N TYR A 316 30.55 -17.94 3.20
CA TYR A 316 29.33 -18.62 3.60
C TYR A 316 28.57 -19.10 2.38
N ARG A 317 28.38 -20.42 2.28
CA ARG A 317 27.65 -21.06 1.17
C ARG A 317 26.15 -21.03 1.42
N VAL A 318 25.41 -20.45 0.47
CA VAL A 318 23.95 -20.39 0.51
C VAL A 318 23.37 -21.73 0.07
N SER A 319 22.96 -22.55 1.03
CA SER A 319 22.37 -23.88 0.78
C SER A 319 20.85 -23.91 0.93
N ASP A 320 20.27 -23.07 1.80
CA ASP A 320 18.83 -22.96 1.96
C ASP A 320 18.25 -22.08 0.83
N PRO A 321 17.35 -22.62 -0.02
CA PRO A 321 16.76 -21.86 -1.12
C PRO A 321 15.87 -20.69 -0.66
N LYS A 322 15.48 -20.65 0.62
CA LYS A 322 14.72 -19.52 1.20
C LYS A 322 15.59 -18.31 1.47
N ILE A 323 16.91 -18.46 1.61
CA ILE A 323 17.80 -17.29 1.76
C ILE A 323 17.84 -16.57 0.42
N LYS A 324 17.33 -15.33 0.38
CA LYS A 324 17.24 -14.53 -0.85
C LYS A 324 18.03 -13.23 -0.79
N LEU A 325 18.21 -12.66 0.40
CA LEU A 325 18.91 -11.40 0.60
C LEU A 325 20.03 -11.56 1.61
N ALA A 326 21.03 -10.70 1.46
CA ALA A 326 22.10 -10.54 2.44
C ALA A 326 22.53 -9.08 2.53
N PHE A 327 23.15 -8.71 3.65
CA PHE A 327 23.69 -7.37 3.88
C PHE A 327 24.91 -7.41 4.80
N ALA A 328 25.73 -6.36 4.73
CA ALA A 328 26.93 -6.23 5.56
C ALA A 328 26.59 -5.70 6.96
N VAL A 329 27.29 -6.23 7.96
CA VAL A 329 27.14 -5.87 9.38
C VAL A 329 28.50 -5.73 10.05
N CYS A 330 28.66 -4.67 10.83
CA CYS A 330 29.75 -4.49 11.79
C CYS A 330 29.23 -4.84 13.19
N GLN A 331 29.62 -6.00 13.72
CA GLN A 331 29.31 -6.38 15.10
C GLN A 331 30.33 -5.76 16.06
N ALA A 332 29.84 -5.23 17.18
CA ALA A 332 30.65 -4.53 18.17
C ALA A 332 30.04 -4.69 19.58
N SER A 333 29.99 -5.93 20.06
CA SER A 333 29.32 -6.31 21.30
C SER A 333 30.22 -6.15 22.52
N GLY A 334 29.70 -5.53 23.59
CA GLY A 334 30.39 -5.45 24.88
C GLY A 334 31.70 -4.65 24.91
N LEU A 335 31.82 -3.57 24.12
CA LEU A 335 33.02 -2.72 24.07
C LEU A 335 33.30 -1.96 25.37
N GLN A 336 32.30 -1.75 26.24
CA GLN A 336 32.42 -0.95 27.46
C GLN A 336 32.94 0.47 27.13
N THR A 337 34.11 0.83 27.66
CA THR A 337 34.79 2.11 27.38
C THR A 337 35.65 2.07 26.11
N GLY A 338 35.84 0.90 25.51
CA GLY A 338 36.56 0.70 24.26
C GLY A 338 35.74 1.06 23.01
N GLN A 339 36.40 1.02 21.86
CA GLN A 339 35.84 1.38 20.56
C GLN A 339 36.37 0.47 19.45
N ALA A 340 35.57 0.32 18.39
CA ALA A 340 35.96 -0.34 17.15
C ALA A 340 35.65 0.57 15.96
N ILE A 341 36.60 0.70 15.04
CA ILE A 341 36.49 1.58 13.87
C ILE A 341 36.65 0.71 12.63
N PHE A 342 35.63 0.70 11.77
CA PHE A 342 35.52 -0.16 10.58
C PHE A 342 35.63 0.68 9.30
N ASP A 343 36.49 0.25 8.38
CA ASP A 343 36.79 0.93 7.11
C ASP A 343 36.95 -0.10 5.97
N ASP A 344 36.91 0.36 4.72
CA ASP A 344 37.20 -0.38 3.49
C ASP A 344 36.45 -1.74 3.40
N ILE A 345 35.16 -1.70 3.72
CA ILE A 345 34.31 -2.91 3.81
C ILE A 345 33.82 -3.33 2.42
N LEU A 346 34.07 -4.59 2.09
CA LEU A 346 33.76 -5.22 0.80
C LEU A 346 33.13 -6.60 1.02
N VAL A 347 32.10 -6.94 0.23
CA VAL A 347 31.55 -8.30 0.13
C VAL A 347 31.78 -8.87 -1.27
N ARG A 348 32.39 -10.06 -1.33
CA ARG A 348 32.67 -10.81 -2.56
C ARG A 348 31.72 -11.99 -2.74
N GLU A 349 31.39 -12.28 -3.98
CA GLU A 349 30.63 -13.46 -4.41
C GLU A 349 31.55 -14.47 -5.11
N PHE A 350 31.34 -15.74 -4.77
CA PHE A 350 32.02 -16.89 -5.35
C PHE A 350 30.98 -17.88 -5.86
N ASP A 351 31.27 -18.52 -6.99
CA ASP A 351 30.38 -19.52 -7.57
C ASP A 351 30.38 -20.85 -6.76
N GLU A 352 29.65 -21.84 -7.26
CA GLU A 352 29.51 -23.14 -6.60
C GLU A 352 30.83 -23.91 -6.44
N SER A 353 31.83 -23.60 -7.27
CA SER A 353 33.17 -24.18 -7.22
C SER A 353 34.14 -23.37 -6.35
N GLY A 354 33.69 -22.24 -5.80
CA GLY A 354 34.52 -21.33 -5.00
C GLY A 354 35.36 -20.36 -5.84
N VAL A 355 35.06 -20.21 -7.13
CA VAL A 355 35.76 -19.23 -8.00
C VAL A 355 35.14 -17.85 -7.79
N PHE A 356 35.98 -16.83 -7.66
CA PHE A 356 35.54 -15.45 -7.53
C PHE A 356 34.73 -15.00 -8.77
N VAL A 357 33.59 -14.36 -8.52
CA VAL A 357 32.68 -13.87 -9.56
C VAL A 357 32.75 -12.36 -9.66
N ARG A 358 32.53 -11.67 -8.54
CA ARG A 358 32.49 -10.20 -8.47
C ARG A 358 32.54 -9.70 -7.04
N ASP A 359 32.87 -8.42 -6.92
CA ASP A 359 32.59 -7.61 -5.74
C ASP A 359 31.10 -7.22 -5.79
N VAL A 360 30.30 -7.69 -4.82
CA VAL A 360 28.83 -7.46 -4.81
C VAL A 360 28.48 -6.17 -4.07
N LEU A 361 29.28 -5.79 -3.09
CA LEU A 361 29.03 -4.62 -2.25
C LEU A 361 30.36 -4.01 -1.82
N THR A 362 30.55 -2.73 -2.15
CA THR A 362 31.60 -1.87 -1.59
C THR A 362 30.89 -0.74 -0.86
N LEU A 363 31.19 -0.58 0.43
CA LEU A 363 30.40 0.32 1.29
C LEU A 363 30.84 1.78 1.19
N ASP A 364 29.85 2.66 1.05
CA ASP A 364 30.02 4.10 1.28
C ASP A 364 29.91 4.39 2.79
N LEU A 365 31.01 4.91 3.36
CA LEU A 365 31.15 5.21 4.77
C LEU A 365 31.11 6.73 5.05
N ASN A 366 30.71 7.56 4.07
CA ASN A 366 30.65 9.02 4.21
C ASN A 366 29.49 9.52 5.07
N SER A 367 28.47 8.70 5.28
CA SER A 367 27.33 9.02 6.14
C SER A 367 26.76 7.75 6.78
N LEU A 368 25.99 7.89 7.85
CA LEU A 368 25.18 6.79 8.39
C LEU A 368 23.86 6.60 7.63
N ASN A 369 23.67 7.25 6.48
CA ASN A 369 22.46 7.06 5.69
C ASN A 369 22.35 5.59 5.26
N GLY A 370 21.23 4.96 5.61
CA GLY A 370 20.98 3.55 5.35
C GLY A 370 21.74 2.55 6.23
N TRP A 371 22.46 3.05 7.23
CA TRP A 371 22.98 2.28 8.34
C TRP A 371 22.01 2.34 9.52
N TYR A 372 21.83 1.23 10.23
CA TYR A 372 21.13 1.20 11.50
C TYR A 372 22.06 0.72 12.60
N PHE A 373 21.95 1.33 13.79
CA PHE A 373 22.58 0.84 15.01
C PHE A 373 21.52 0.15 15.85
N TRP A 374 21.78 -1.10 16.23
CA TRP A 374 20.94 -1.86 17.15
C TRP A 374 21.79 -2.39 18.31
N SER A 375 21.26 -2.29 19.52
CA SER A 375 21.84 -2.93 20.70
C SER A 375 20.74 -3.55 21.54
N LYS A 376 20.99 -4.77 22.05
CA LYS A 376 20.05 -5.56 22.85
C LYS A 376 19.53 -4.83 24.08
N ASN A 377 20.37 -4.01 24.73
CA ASN A 377 20.01 -3.24 25.92
C ASN A 377 20.00 -1.72 25.68
N GLY A 378 20.01 -1.29 24.41
CA GLY A 378 19.99 0.12 24.02
C GLY A 378 21.28 0.89 24.31
N SER A 379 22.38 0.22 24.64
CA SER A 379 23.67 0.86 24.92
C SER A 379 24.50 1.10 23.66
N GLY A 380 25.35 2.12 23.69
CA GLY A 380 26.31 2.43 22.64
C GLY A 380 25.74 3.27 21.50
N LYS A 381 26.61 3.54 20.52
CA LYS A 381 26.27 4.32 19.32
C LYS A 381 27.24 4.04 18.17
N ALA A 382 26.81 4.38 16.96
CA ALA A 382 27.64 4.45 15.77
C ALA A 382 27.81 5.90 15.30
N GLU A 383 28.99 6.24 14.79
CA GLU A 383 29.33 7.57 14.30
C GLU A 383 30.26 7.48 13.08
N VAL A 384 30.15 8.42 12.13
CA VAL A 384 31.14 8.57 11.06
C VAL A 384 32.36 9.31 11.62
N VAL A 385 33.55 8.77 11.36
CA VAL A 385 34.85 9.34 11.74
C VAL A 385 35.84 9.27 10.59
N ALA A 386 37.00 9.91 10.72
CA ALA A 386 38.11 9.73 9.78
C ALA A 386 38.66 8.30 9.85
N GLY A 387 38.77 7.68 8.68
CA GLY A 387 39.29 6.32 8.46
C GLY A 387 40.74 6.31 7.95
N GLN A 388 41.17 5.13 7.50
CA GLN A 388 42.43 4.90 6.81
C GLN A 388 42.41 5.41 5.36
N THR A 389 41.30 5.17 4.66
CA THR A 389 41.16 5.46 3.21
C THR A 389 40.14 6.55 2.90
N GLY A 390 39.53 7.15 3.93
CA GLY A 390 38.49 8.15 3.80
C GLY A 390 37.73 8.31 5.12
N ASN A 391 36.43 8.04 5.09
CA ASN A 391 35.59 7.96 6.29
C ASN A 391 35.42 6.51 6.75
N ALA A 392 35.17 6.32 8.04
CA ALA A 392 34.97 5.03 8.67
C ALA A 392 33.80 5.09 9.66
N ILE A 393 33.26 3.92 10.03
CA ILE A 393 32.23 3.82 11.06
C ILE A 393 32.88 3.44 12.37
N ARG A 394 32.71 4.29 13.38
CA ARG A 394 33.11 4.01 14.75
C ARG A 394 31.93 3.53 15.55
N VAL A 395 32.13 2.47 16.33
CA VAL A 395 31.18 1.98 17.32
C VAL A 395 31.83 2.00 18.71
N GLY A 396 31.08 2.42 19.72
CA GLY A 396 31.57 2.46 21.10
C GLY A 396 30.43 2.53 22.12
N GLY A 397 30.76 2.30 23.39
CA GLY A 397 29.81 2.40 24.51
C GLY A 397 28.82 1.22 24.61
N THR A 398 29.07 0.13 23.89
CA THR A 398 28.18 -1.06 23.90
C THR A 398 28.48 -1.94 25.10
N THR A 399 27.44 -2.43 25.78
CA THR A 399 27.58 -3.23 27.02
C THR A 399 26.96 -4.63 26.92
N ASP A 400 26.20 -4.89 25.86
CA ASP A 400 25.66 -6.20 25.47
C ASP A 400 25.84 -6.34 23.94
N ASP A 401 25.14 -7.28 23.30
CA ASP A 401 25.15 -7.46 21.85
C ASP A 401 24.75 -6.18 21.13
N ALA A 402 25.53 -5.82 20.11
CA ALA A 402 25.34 -4.61 19.33
C ALA A 402 25.90 -4.77 17.91
N ASN A 403 25.15 -4.25 16.95
CA ASN A 403 25.42 -4.40 15.53
C ASN A 403 25.12 -3.09 14.79
N VAL A 404 25.94 -2.79 13.79
CA VAL A 404 25.72 -1.72 12.81
C VAL A 404 25.54 -2.36 11.45
N GLY A 405 24.31 -2.40 10.95
CA GLY A 405 23.96 -3.06 9.68
C GLY A 405 23.67 -2.07 8.57
N TYR A 406 24.10 -2.38 7.35
CA TYR A 406 23.85 -1.56 6.16
C TYR A 406 22.59 -2.03 5.42
N SER A 407 21.41 -1.61 5.91
CA SER A 407 20.12 -2.13 5.47
C SER A 407 19.70 -1.69 4.05
N ILE A 408 20.22 -0.58 3.53
CA ILE A 408 19.90 -0.13 2.17
C ILE A 408 20.75 -0.84 1.09
N GLY A 409 21.89 -1.42 1.47
CA GLY A 409 22.77 -2.17 0.57
C GLY A 409 22.48 -3.66 0.53
N LYS A 410 21.24 -4.06 0.80
CA LYS A 410 20.82 -5.46 0.63
C LYS A 410 21.06 -5.90 -0.82
N PHE A 411 21.62 -7.09 -0.99
CA PHE A 411 21.86 -7.67 -2.30
C PHE A 411 21.26 -9.08 -2.40
N ARG A 412 20.88 -9.46 -3.62
CA ARG A 412 20.38 -10.81 -3.90
C ARG A 412 21.50 -11.83 -3.76
N VAL A 413 21.18 -12.95 -3.11
CA VAL A 413 22.07 -14.12 -3.09
C VAL A 413 21.62 -15.19 -4.09
N ARG A 414 22.56 -16.05 -4.49
CA ARG A 414 22.31 -17.20 -5.38
C ARG A 414 22.47 -18.49 -4.60
N ALA A 415 21.56 -19.44 -4.82
CA ALA A 415 21.69 -20.78 -4.26
C ALA A 415 23.00 -21.42 -4.75
N GLY A 416 23.70 -22.13 -3.88
CA GLY A 416 24.97 -22.80 -4.15
C GLY A 416 26.22 -21.90 -4.08
N TYR A 417 26.06 -20.59 -4.27
CA TYR A 417 27.15 -19.60 -4.25
C TYR A 417 27.57 -19.26 -2.81
N SER A 418 28.75 -18.66 -2.66
CA SER A 418 29.28 -18.23 -1.37
C SER A 418 29.57 -16.74 -1.30
N TYR A 419 29.40 -16.14 -0.11
CA TYR A 419 29.63 -14.72 0.13
C TYR A 419 30.63 -14.50 1.26
N GLN A 420 31.61 -13.64 1.04
CA GLN A 420 32.70 -13.36 1.98
C GLN A 420 32.86 -11.86 2.19
N ILE A 421 32.81 -11.41 3.44
CA ILE A 421 33.08 -10.02 3.80
C ILE A 421 34.56 -9.83 4.18
N SER A 422 35.12 -8.68 3.82
CA SER A 422 36.43 -8.23 4.29
C SER A 422 36.39 -6.75 4.60
N GLY A 423 37.31 -6.27 5.44
CA GLY A 423 37.38 -4.87 5.84
C GLY A 423 38.58 -4.59 6.73
N SER A 424 38.95 -3.33 6.85
CA SER A 424 40.00 -2.86 7.74
C SER A 424 39.38 -2.43 9.07
N VAL A 425 39.90 -2.95 10.18
CA VAL A 425 39.36 -2.63 11.51
C VAL A 425 40.49 -2.20 12.45
N ARG A 426 40.25 -1.11 13.19
CA ARG A 426 41.10 -0.62 14.26
C ARG A 426 40.34 -0.70 15.59
N GLY A 427 40.92 -1.39 16.57
CA GLY A 427 40.39 -1.47 17.93
C GLY A 427 41.10 -0.48 18.87
N GLU A 428 40.34 0.14 19.77
CA GLU A 428 40.88 0.98 20.85
C GLU A 428 40.34 0.47 22.19
N ASN A 429 41.24 0.00 23.05
CA ASN A 429 40.90 -0.57 24.37
C ASN A 429 39.80 -1.63 24.31
N VAL A 430 39.79 -2.48 23.27
CA VAL A 430 38.77 -3.53 23.10
C VAL A 430 38.89 -4.55 24.23
N PRO A 431 37.85 -4.74 25.07
CA PRO A 431 37.89 -5.73 26.15
C PRO A 431 38.09 -7.15 25.61
N SER A 432 38.76 -8.02 26.37
CA SER A 432 38.94 -9.43 25.99
C SER A 432 37.62 -10.21 25.87
N ALA A 433 36.57 -9.75 26.56
CA ALA A 433 35.23 -10.31 26.50
C ALA A 433 34.36 -9.71 25.37
N ALA A 434 34.84 -8.65 24.69
CA ALA A 434 34.10 -8.03 23.60
C ALA A 434 34.13 -8.89 22.34
N THR A 435 33.08 -8.78 21.51
CA THR A 435 33.05 -9.40 20.18
C THR A 435 32.96 -8.32 19.12
N VAL A 436 34.02 -8.16 18.35
CA VAL A 436 34.09 -7.21 17.24
C VAL A 436 34.38 -7.99 15.95
N LYS A 437 33.46 -7.95 14.98
CA LYS A 437 33.52 -8.76 13.75
C LYS A 437 32.89 -8.03 12.57
N LEU A 438 33.38 -8.33 11.38
CA LEU A 438 32.64 -8.09 10.13
C LEU A 438 31.77 -9.31 9.85
N ARG A 439 30.49 -9.12 9.52
CA ARG A 439 29.56 -10.19 9.15
C ARG A 439 28.83 -9.86 7.85
N VAL A 440 28.53 -10.90 7.09
CA VAL A 440 27.34 -10.93 6.23
C VAL A 440 26.22 -11.58 7.02
N ASP A 441 25.09 -10.89 7.10
CA ASP A 441 23.83 -11.37 7.66
C ASP A 441 22.87 -11.69 6.49
N PHE A 442 22.04 -12.72 6.67
CA PHE A 442 21.22 -13.32 5.61
C PHE A 442 19.75 -13.34 6.03
N GLU A 443 18.86 -13.09 5.06
CA GLU A 443 17.42 -13.04 5.25
C GLU A 443 16.69 -14.03 4.35
N THR A 444 15.63 -14.61 4.88
CA THR A 444 14.76 -15.57 4.20
C THR A 444 13.40 -15.00 3.86
N THR A 445 12.82 -15.45 2.74
CA THR A 445 11.43 -15.18 2.34
C THR A 445 10.92 -16.31 1.46
N ASN A 446 9.60 -16.54 1.44
CA ASN A 446 8.97 -17.45 0.49
C ASN A 446 8.52 -16.72 -0.79
N GLN A 447 8.58 -15.38 -0.80
CA GLN A 447 8.22 -14.53 -1.93
C GLN A 447 9.41 -14.29 -2.86
N PRO A 448 9.18 -13.96 -4.14
CA PRO A 448 10.24 -13.52 -5.02
C PRO A 448 10.82 -12.18 -4.53
N ILE A 449 12.14 -12.01 -4.69
CA ILE A 449 12.76 -10.69 -4.61
C ILE A 449 12.72 -10.08 -6.00
N LEU A 450 11.94 -9.02 -6.16
CA LEU A 450 11.78 -8.27 -7.39
C LEU A 450 12.62 -6.98 -7.34
N THR A 451 12.77 -6.35 -8.49
CA THR A 451 13.37 -5.02 -8.63
C THR A 451 12.27 -4.02 -8.94
N ARG A 452 12.49 -2.73 -8.68
CA ARG A 452 11.49 -1.69 -8.92
C ARG A 452 11.23 -1.51 -10.42
N ASN A 453 10.37 -2.36 -10.98
CA ASN A 453 9.98 -2.40 -12.39
C ASN A 453 8.56 -2.99 -12.52
N LYS A 454 8.12 -3.24 -13.76
CA LYS A 454 6.76 -3.73 -14.05
C LYS A 454 6.41 -5.04 -13.32
N ALA A 455 7.38 -5.94 -13.16
CA ALA A 455 7.15 -7.20 -12.46
C ALA A 455 6.85 -6.98 -10.96
N TYR A 456 7.55 -6.04 -10.33
CA TYR A 456 7.25 -5.62 -8.95
C TYR A 456 5.86 -5.01 -8.83
N LEU A 457 5.50 -4.08 -9.73
CA LEU A 457 4.16 -3.47 -9.71
C LEU A 457 3.05 -4.52 -9.87
N LYS A 458 3.23 -5.45 -10.81
CA LYS A 458 2.27 -6.54 -11.02
C LYS A 458 2.15 -7.40 -9.77
N ASN A 459 3.27 -7.77 -9.14
CA ASN A 459 3.26 -8.55 -7.91
C ASN A 459 2.52 -7.83 -6.76
N ALA A 460 2.67 -6.51 -6.65
CA ALA A 460 2.01 -5.70 -5.63
C ALA A 460 0.48 -5.78 -5.71
N VAL A 461 -0.08 -5.84 -6.93
CA VAL A 461 -1.53 -5.86 -7.15
C VAL A 461 -2.12 -7.25 -7.46
N GLN A 462 -1.29 -8.25 -7.80
CA GLN A 462 -1.73 -9.59 -8.18
C GLN A 462 -2.65 -10.22 -7.13
N TYR A 463 -2.35 -10.01 -5.86
CA TYR A 463 -3.16 -10.50 -4.75
C TYR A 463 -4.65 -10.15 -4.89
N PHE A 464 -4.96 -8.91 -5.31
CA PHE A 464 -6.33 -8.42 -5.41
C PHE A 464 -7.06 -9.08 -6.59
N ALA A 465 -6.36 -9.35 -7.70
CA ALA A 465 -6.92 -10.11 -8.82
C ALA A 465 -7.25 -11.55 -8.39
N ASP A 466 -6.32 -12.19 -7.69
CA ASP A 466 -6.50 -13.56 -7.17
C ASP A 466 -7.64 -13.62 -6.15
N TRP A 467 -7.75 -12.61 -5.29
CA TRP A 467 -8.86 -12.48 -4.33
C TRP A 467 -10.21 -12.35 -5.05
N GLY A 468 -10.31 -11.46 -6.05
CA GLY A 468 -11.52 -11.31 -6.85
C GLY A 468 -11.89 -12.58 -7.60
N GLN A 469 -10.90 -13.31 -8.12
CA GLN A 469 -11.11 -14.61 -8.76
C GLN A 469 -11.63 -15.66 -7.78
N ARG A 470 -10.99 -15.83 -6.62
CA ARG A 470 -11.40 -16.81 -5.59
C ARG A 470 -12.82 -16.57 -5.09
N ASN A 471 -13.22 -15.30 -4.99
CA ASN A 471 -14.53 -14.92 -4.45
C ASN A 471 -15.59 -14.66 -5.54
N ASN A 472 -15.24 -14.82 -6.82
CA ASN A 472 -16.11 -14.57 -7.97
C ASN A 472 -16.72 -13.15 -7.97
N VAL A 473 -15.91 -12.12 -7.70
CA VAL A 473 -16.33 -10.71 -7.62
C VAL A 473 -15.47 -9.82 -8.54
N PRO A 474 -16.02 -8.70 -9.06
CA PRO A 474 -15.25 -7.71 -9.80
C PRO A 474 -14.38 -6.87 -8.84
N MET A 475 -13.24 -6.41 -9.36
CA MET A 475 -12.25 -5.64 -8.60
C MET A 475 -12.03 -4.26 -9.22
N TYR A 476 -11.92 -3.25 -8.36
CA TYR A 476 -11.74 -1.85 -8.72
C TYR A 476 -10.48 -1.27 -8.07
N LEU A 477 -9.54 -0.86 -8.90
CA LEU A 477 -8.42 -0.02 -8.47
C LEU A 477 -8.86 1.44 -8.49
N GLY A 478 -9.45 1.87 -7.37
CA GLY A 478 -10.09 3.19 -7.22
C GLY A 478 -9.12 4.36 -7.32
N GLU A 479 -7.86 4.13 -6.96
CA GLU A 479 -6.79 5.09 -7.12
C GLU A 479 -5.48 4.38 -7.42
N PHE A 480 -4.84 4.85 -8.49
CA PHE A 480 -3.41 4.72 -8.71
C PHE A 480 -2.91 6.02 -9.34
N GLY A 481 -1.71 6.45 -8.98
CA GLY A 481 -1.15 7.69 -9.51
C GLY A 481 0.30 7.87 -9.10
N ALA A 482 1.00 8.75 -9.82
CA ALA A 482 2.33 9.22 -9.45
C ALA A 482 2.29 10.73 -9.27
N GLY A 483 2.98 11.24 -8.24
CA GLY A 483 3.03 12.66 -7.97
C GLY A 483 3.74 13.43 -9.08
N ALA A 484 3.42 14.72 -9.22
CA ALA A 484 4.01 15.63 -10.19
C ALA A 484 5.56 15.56 -10.24
N PRO A 485 6.29 15.42 -9.12
CA PRO A 485 7.75 15.22 -9.14
C PRO A 485 8.24 14.02 -9.95
N CYS A 486 7.43 12.97 -10.13
CA CYS A 486 7.79 11.75 -10.87
C CYS A 486 7.90 11.99 -12.38
N PHE A 487 7.23 13.04 -12.88
CA PHE A 487 7.21 13.40 -14.31
C PHE A 487 8.31 14.39 -14.70
N GLN A 488 9.16 14.77 -13.73
CA GLN A 488 10.26 15.71 -13.93
C GLN A 488 11.59 14.97 -14.05
N ASN A 489 12.61 15.62 -14.62
CA ASN A 489 14.01 15.19 -14.58
C ASN A 489 14.26 13.72 -15.01
N ASN A 490 13.44 13.21 -15.93
CA ASN A 490 13.48 11.82 -16.40
C ASN A 490 13.41 10.78 -15.26
N ARG A 491 12.57 11.04 -14.25
CA ARG A 491 12.31 10.11 -13.13
C ARG A 491 11.36 8.97 -13.49
N GLY A 492 10.78 8.99 -14.69
CA GLY A 492 10.08 7.86 -15.28
C GLY A 492 8.59 7.73 -14.97
N GLY A 493 7.93 8.82 -14.53
CA GLY A 493 6.49 8.79 -14.18
C GLY A 493 5.60 8.31 -15.33
N LEU A 494 5.96 8.60 -16.58
CA LEU A 494 5.25 8.09 -17.76
C LEU A 494 5.37 6.58 -17.90
N GLN A 495 6.57 6.02 -17.73
CA GLN A 495 6.79 4.57 -17.80
C GLN A 495 6.08 3.85 -16.66
N TRP A 496 6.12 4.40 -15.44
CA TRP A 496 5.37 3.86 -14.30
C TRP A 496 3.86 3.83 -14.58
N THR A 497 3.32 4.94 -15.07
CA THR A 497 1.89 5.05 -15.36
C THR A 497 1.47 4.10 -16.48
N GLU A 498 2.28 4.00 -17.55
CA GLU A 498 2.02 3.07 -18.65
C GLU A 498 2.04 1.61 -18.18
N ASP A 499 3.02 1.25 -17.34
CA ASP A 499 3.11 -0.09 -16.78
C ASP A 499 1.91 -0.43 -15.90
N MET A 500 1.47 0.48 -15.04
CA MET A 500 0.25 0.30 -14.25
C MET A 500 -1.00 0.15 -15.12
N ILE A 501 -1.17 0.98 -16.16
CA ILE A 501 -2.29 0.84 -17.10
C ILE A 501 -2.30 -0.54 -17.77
N ASP A 502 -1.13 -1.02 -18.21
CA ASP A 502 -1.01 -2.34 -18.83
C ASP A 502 -1.34 -3.48 -17.86
N ILE A 503 -0.81 -3.41 -16.63
CA ILE A 503 -1.07 -4.40 -15.59
C ILE A 503 -2.57 -4.43 -15.25
N ASN A 504 -3.20 -3.26 -15.07
CA ASN A 504 -4.61 -3.17 -14.73
C ASN A 504 -5.49 -3.80 -15.81
N ARG A 505 -5.15 -3.57 -17.09
CA ARG A 505 -5.83 -4.20 -18.23
C ARG A 505 -5.61 -5.70 -18.28
N GLU A 506 -4.38 -6.15 -18.07
CA GLU A 506 -4.03 -7.57 -18.04
C GLU A 506 -4.82 -8.31 -16.95
N LEU A 507 -4.96 -7.70 -15.77
CA LEU A 507 -5.66 -8.28 -14.62
C LEU A 507 -7.18 -8.04 -14.64
N GLY A 508 -7.69 -7.28 -15.62
CA GLY A 508 -9.12 -7.01 -15.78
C GLY A 508 -9.71 -6.11 -14.69
N PHE A 509 -8.91 -5.24 -14.08
CA PHE A 509 -9.41 -4.29 -13.09
C PHE A 509 -10.22 -3.17 -13.74
N HIS A 510 -11.32 -2.80 -13.09
CA HIS A 510 -11.86 -1.44 -13.23
C HIS A 510 -10.85 -0.47 -12.63
N THR A 511 -10.68 0.72 -13.20
CA THR A 511 -9.63 1.62 -12.70
C THR A 511 -9.90 3.10 -12.89
N THR A 512 -9.44 3.91 -11.93
CA THR A 512 -9.37 5.36 -12.07
C THR A 512 -8.00 5.88 -11.66
N TYR A 513 -7.39 6.69 -12.53
CA TYR A 513 -6.14 7.39 -12.23
C TYR A 513 -6.40 8.56 -11.28
N HIS A 514 -5.58 8.71 -10.25
CA HIS A 514 -5.58 9.88 -9.38
C HIS A 514 -4.48 10.84 -9.86
N ALA A 515 -4.77 12.06 -10.36
CA ALA A 515 -6.08 12.72 -10.49
C ALA A 515 -6.20 13.61 -11.73
N TYR A 516 -7.40 14.16 -11.98
CA TYR A 516 -7.66 15.06 -13.12
C TYR A 516 -7.09 16.46 -12.91
N HIS A 517 -7.45 17.13 -11.81
CA HIS A 517 -7.09 18.54 -11.58
C HIS A 517 -6.65 18.79 -10.14
N GLU A 518 -5.33 18.75 -9.92
CA GLU A 518 -4.71 18.86 -8.60
C GLU A 518 -3.19 19.10 -8.72
N ASP A 519 -2.62 19.92 -7.85
CA ASP A 519 -1.18 20.23 -7.88
C ASP A 519 -0.27 19.02 -7.56
N SER A 520 -0.78 18.06 -6.77
CA SER A 520 0.00 16.89 -6.35
C SER A 520 0.04 15.82 -7.46
N PHE A 521 -1.10 15.40 -8.00
CA PHE A 521 -1.19 14.25 -8.91
C PHE A 521 -1.88 14.55 -10.25
N GLY A 522 -2.35 15.79 -10.44
CA GLY A 522 -3.25 16.17 -11.53
C GLY A 522 -2.66 16.01 -12.93
N TRP A 523 -3.55 15.79 -13.89
CA TRP A 523 -3.26 16.09 -15.30
C TRP A 523 -3.19 17.59 -15.53
N PHE A 524 -4.04 18.35 -14.83
CA PHE A 524 -4.03 19.80 -14.79
C PHE A 524 -3.63 20.26 -13.40
N PHE A 525 -2.86 21.34 -13.37
CA PHE A 525 -2.39 22.02 -12.17
C PHE A 525 -3.07 23.38 -12.01
N GLY A 526 -3.10 23.87 -10.78
CA GLY A 526 -3.78 25.08 -10.37
C GLY A 526 -4.98 24.78 -9.48
N GLN A 527 -5.16 25.63 -8.46
CA GLN A 527 -6.39 25.67 -7.66
C GLN A 527 -7.24 26.88 -8.04
N ASN A 528 -8.55 26.73 -7.91
CA ASN A 528 -9.53 27.79 -8.13
C ASN A 528 -9.50 28.42 -9.53
N THR A 529 -9.04 27.67 -10.53
CA THR A 529 -9.12 28.02 -11.95
C THR A 529 -9.56 26.80 -12.73
N LEU A 530 -10.29 26.95 -13.84
CA LEU A 530 -10.62 25.83 -14.71
C LEU A 530 -9.36 25.19 -15.33
N PRO A 531 -9.42 23.90 -15.73
CA PRO A 531 -8.32 23.22 -16.40
C PRO A 531 -7.75 24.05 -17.55
N ASN A 532 -6.43 24.27 -17.53
CA ASN A 532 -5.73 25.07 -18.51
C ASN A 532 -4.61 24.24 -19.16
N PRO A 533 -4.62 24.05 -20.50
CA PRO A 533 -3.54 23.35 -21.20
C PRO A 533 -2.13 23.91 -20.96
N ALA A 534 -2.00 25.20 -20.61
CA ALA A 534 -0.72 25.81 -20.25
C ALA A 534 -0.14 25.30 -18.92
N ASN A 535 -1.02 24.81 -18.03
CA ASN A 535 -0.67 24.28 -16.71
C ASN A 535 -0.98 22.77 -16.65
N ALA A 536 -0.71 22.04 -17.73
CA ALA A 536 -1.02 20.62 -17.83
C ALA A 536 0.26 19.75 -17.87
N ASN A 537 0.15 18.54 -17.34
CA ASN A 537 1.06 17.44 -17.61
C ASN A 537 0.72 16.83 -18.99
N THR A 538 1.04 17.58 -20.06
CA THR A 538 0.73 17.17 -21.44
C THR A 538 1.22 15.77 -21.79
N PRO A 539 2.46 15.35 -21.45
CA PRO A 539 2.92 14.00 -21.75
C PRO A 539 2.07 12.89 -21.11
N LEU A 540 1.55 13.13 -19.89
CA LEU A 540 0.65 12.19 -19.22
C LEU A 540 -0.71 12.11 -19.92
N ILE A 541 -1.30 13.25 -20.29
CA ILE A 541 -2.56 13.30 -21.03
C ILE A 541 -2.43 12.56 -22.38
N GLU A 542 -1.33 12.77 -23.10
CA GLU A 542 -1.07 12.06 -24.36
C GLU A 542 -0.88 10.56 -24.17
N LEU A 543 -0.25 10.14 -23.06
CA LEU A 543 -0.17 8.72 -22.70
C LEU A 543 -1.58 8.12 -22.56
N PHE A 544 -2.48 8.76 -21.82
CA PHE A 544 -3.86 8.28 -21.69
C PHE A 544 -4.59 8.25 -23.03
N ARG A 545 -4.45 9.28 -23.86
CA ARG A 545 -5.03 9.29 -25.21
C ARG A 545 -4.49 8.14 -26.06
N ARG A 546 -3.20 7.84 -25.99
CA ARG A 546 -2.59 6.71 -26.71
C ARG A 546 -3.09 5.36 -26.21
N LYS A 547 -3.22 5.19 -24.89
CA LYS A 547 -3.61 3.89 -24.32
C LYS A 547 -5.09 3.62 -24.49
N PHE A 548 -5.96 4.61 -24.29
CA PHE A 548 -7.42 4.45 -24.25
C PHE A 548 -8.14 4.97 -25.51
N GLY A 549 -7.45 5.71 -26.38
CA GLY A 549 -8.04 6.29 -27.59
C GLY A 549 -8.76 5.26 -28.46
N LYS A 550 -9.89 5.70 -29.03
CA LYS A 550 -10.75 4.92 -29.93
C LYS A 550 -10.21 4.89 -31.36
#